data_AF-A0A3C0GC82-F1
#
_entry.id   AF-A0A3C0GC82-F1
#
_cell.length_a   1.000
_cell.length_b   1.000
_cell.length_c   1.000
_cell.angle_alpha   90.00
_cell.angle_beta   90.00
_cell.angle_gamma   90.00
#
_symmetry.space_group_name_H-M   'P 1'
#
loop_
_entity.id
_entity.type
_entity.pdbx_description
1 polymer ?
#
loop_
_entity_poly.entity_id
_entity_poly.type
_entity_poly.pdbx_seq_one_letter_code
_entity_poly.pdbx_strand_id
1 'polypeptide(L)'
;MKYLMKCCSRIIDVDNKPIWCIKCGEHNIEVVKYTKNTMLPCPFCGGDPQAEALETVGIYWYECDSCGASSGSAEDWVEARRLWNDRVG
;
A
#
# COMPACT_ATOMS: atom_id res chain seq x y z
N MET A 1 -18.33 -3.25 -3.50
CA MET A 1 -17.09 -4.08 -3.58
C MET A 1 -15.95 -3.13 -3.85
N LYS A 2 -14.83 -3.21 -3.11
CA LYS A 2 -13.78 -2.19 -3.19
C LYS A 2 -12.59 -2.64 -4.06
N TYR A 3 -11.98 -1.68 -4.74
CA TYR A 3 -10.80 -1.85 -5.57
C TYR A 3 -9.75 -0.81 -5.24
N LEU A 4 -8.47 -1.18 -5.32
CA LEU A 4 -7.33 -0.28 -5.18
C LEU A 4 -6.82 0.08 -6.57
N MET A 5 -6.69 1.37 -6.84
CA MET A 5 -5.93 1.90 -7.98
C MET A 5 -4.49 2.14 -7.56
N LYS A 6 -3.55 1.31 -8.02
CA LYS A 6 -2.16 1.39 -7.57
C LYS A 6 -1.51 2.73 -7.92
N CYS A 7 -1.80 3.28 -9.10
CA CYS A 7 -1.19 4.53 -9.58
C CYS A 7 -1.36 5.73 -8.63
N CYS A 8 -2.40 5.75 -7.80
CA CYS A 8 -2.68 6.88 -6.92
C CYS A 8 -3.06 6.44 -5.50
N SER A 9 -2.86 5.17 -5.15
CA SER A 9 -3.23 4.59 -3.84
C SER A 9 -4.69 4.82 -3.44
N ARG A 10 -5.61 5.03 -4.39
CA ARG A 10 -7.02 5.32 -4.08
C ARG A 10 -7.85 4.05 -4.04
N ILE A 11 -8.67 3.93 -2.99
CA ILE A 11 -9.65 2.86 -2.85
C ILE A 11 -11.00 3.38 -3.36
N ILE A 12 -11.60 2.66 -4.31
CA ILE A 12 -12.87 3.01 -4.95
C ILE A 12 -13.90 1.91 -4.73
N ASP A 13 -15.18 2.26 -4.66
CA ASP A 13 -16.26 1.28 -4.80
C ASP A 13 -16.64 1.14 -6.28
N VAL A 14 -17.18 -0.01 -6.67
CA VAL A 14 -17.64 -0.30 -8.04
C VAL A 14 -18.74 0.65 -8.52
N ASP A 15 -19.52 1.20 -7.58
CA ASP A 15 -20.57 2.18 -7.88
C ASP A 15 -20.00 3.60 -8.01
N ASN A 16 -18.74 3.80 -7.60
CA ASN A 16 -18.02 5.07 -7.65
C ASN A 16 -16.81 4.97 -8.59
N LYS A 17 -17.01 4.37 -9.77
CA LYS A 17 -15.97 4.26 -10.81
C LYS A 17 -15.37 5.64 -11.04
N PRO A 18 -14.05 5.83 -10.87
CA PRO A 18 -13.42 7.13 -11.01
C PRO A 18 -13.39 7.50 -12.49
N ILE A 19 -14.44 8.19 -12.94
CA ILE A 19 -14.60 8.74 -14.29
C ILE A 19 -13.38 9.60 -14.68
N TRP A 20 -12.68 10.17 -13.69
CA TRP A 20 -11.52 11.05 -13.90
C TRP A 20 -10.18 10.31 -14.10
N CYS A 21 -9.96 9.11 -13.54
CA CYS A 21 -8.72 8.33 -13.81
C CYS A 21 -8.68 7.83 -15.25
N ILE A 22 -9.84 7.42 -15.78
CA ILE A 22 -9.97 6.97 -17.18
C ILE A 22 -9.66 8.10 -18.18
N LYS A 23 -9.90 9.37 -17.80
CA LYS A 23 -9.71 10.53 -18.68
C LYS A 23 -8.26 10.93 -18.94
N CYS A 24 -7.32 10.58 -18.06
CA CYS A 24 -5.92 11.02 -18.24
C CYS A 24 -5.15 10.17 -19.26
N GLY A 25 -5.52 8.90 -19.48
CA GLY A 25 -4.92 8.03 -20.51
C GLY A 25 -3.42 7.73 -20.37
N GLU A 26 -2.68 8.46 -19.53
CA GLU A 26 -1.21 8.42 -19.45
C GLU A 26 -0.67 7.46 -18.40
N HIS A 27 -1.49 7.05 -17.44
CA HIS A 27 -1.07 6.13 -16.40
C HIS A 27 -1.48 4.71 -16.79
N ASN A 28 -0.55 3.76 -16.78
CA ASN A 28 -0.86 2.33 -16.84
C ASN A 28 -1.63 1.95 -15.56
N ILE A 29 -2.94 2.24 -15.54
CA ILE A 29 -3.79 2.08 -14.35
C ILE A 29 -3.96 0.59 -14.07
N GLU A 30 -3.24 0.10 -13.08
CA GLU A 30 -3.47 -1.22 -12.48
C GLU A 30 -4.56 -1.11 -11.41
N VAL A 31 -5.63 -1.90 -11.58
CA VAL A 31 -6.74 -2.00 -10.62
C VAL A 31 -6.75 -3.40 -10.03
N VAL A 32 -6.66 -3.50 -8.71
CA VAL A 32 -6.70 -4.78 -7.99
C VAL A 32 -7.84 -4.81 -6.98
N LYS A 33 -8.36 -6.01 -6.67
CA LYS A 33 -9.39 -6.17 -5.65
C LYS A 33 -8.83 -5.74 -4.29
N TYR A 34 -9.51 -4.83 -3.60
CA TYR A 34 -9.10 -4.38 -2.28
C TYR A 34 -9.64 -5.34 -1.21
N THR A 35 -8.77 -5.75 -0.31
CA THR A 35 -9.08 -6.54 0.88
C THR A 35 -8.33 -5.94 2.08
N LYS A 36 -8.70 -6.35 3.31
CA LYS A 36 -7.94 -5.97 4.51
C LYS A 36 -6.47 -6.38 4.49
N ASN A 37 -6.10 -7.33 3.62
CA ASN A 37 -4.74 -7.83 3.49
C ASN A 37 -3.95 -7.13 2.37
N THR A 38 -4.60 -6.26 1.58
CA THR A 38 -3.97 -5.54 0.47
C THR A 38 -2.98 -4.52 1.02
N MET A 39 -1.74 -4.56 0.53
CA MET A 39 -0.73 -3.54 0.80
C MET A 39 -0.97 -2.32 -0.07
N LEU A 40 -0.92 -1.13 0.53
CA LEU A 40 -0.95 0.13 -0.21
C LEU A 40 0.45 0.45 -0.74
N PRO A 41 0.57 1.16 -1.89
CA PRO A 41 1.86 1.65 -2.38
C PRO A 41 2.50 2.61 -1.37
N CYS A 42 3.79 2.90 -1.55
CA CYS A 42 4.48 3.94 -0.79
C CYS A 42 3.78 5.31 -0.99
N PRO A 43 3.46 6.05 0.08
CA PRO A 43 2.73 7.32 -0.03
C PRO A 43 3.60 8.45 -0.60
N PHE A 44 4.93 8.27 -0.64
CA PHE A 44 5.87 9.30 -1.08
C PHE A 44 6.22 9.21 -2.56
N CYS A 45 6.43 7.99 -3.07
CA CYS A 45 6.90 7.75 -4.44
C CYS A 45 6.02 6.80 -5.25
N GLY A 46 5.02 6.17 -4.64
CA GLY A 46 4.17 5.16 -5.29
C GLY A 46 4.83 3.80 -5.50
N GLY A 47 6.07 3.60 -5.04
CA GLY A 47 6.80 2.32 -5.11
C GLY A 47 6.20 1.24 -4.21
N ASP A 48 6.72 0.02 -4.33
CA ASP A 48 6.16 -1.13 -3.64
C ASP A 48 6.77 -1.31 -2.23
N PRO A 49 5.96 -1.72 -1.23
CA PRO A 49 6.47 -2.13 0.06
C PRO A 49 7.15 -3.50 0.00
N GLN A 50 8.32 -3.59 0.63
CA GLN A 50 9.06 -4.81 0.91
C GLN A 50 8.97 -5.12 2.40
N ALA A 51 8.86 -6.41 2.72
CA ALA A 51 8.74 -6.91 4.07
C ALA A 51 10.13 -7.07 4.70
N GLU A 52 10.35 -6.46 5.86
CA GLU A 52 11.61 -6.49 6.57
C GLU A 52 11.42 -7.03 8.00
N ALA A 53 12.41 -7.76 8.50
CA ALA A 53 12.33 -8.40 9.81
C ALA A 53 13.68 -8.50 10.52
N LEU A 54 13.63 -8.38 11.84
CA LEU A 54 14.71 -8.74 12.75
C LEU A 54 14.25 -9.97 13.54
N GLU A 55 14.40 -11.14 12.92
CA GLU A 55 13.83 -12.41 13.41
C GLU A 55 14.32 -12.80 14.81
N THR A 56 15.54 -12.41 15.19
CA THR A 56 16.14 -12.71 16.50
C THR A 56 15.36 -12.13 17.67
N VAL A 57 14.60 -11.06 17.44
CA VAL A 57 13.79 -10.36 18.46
C VAL A 57 12.33 -10.23 18.07
N GLY A 58 11.90 -10.85 16.96
CA GLY A 58 10.50 -10.88 16.53
C GLY A 58 9.95 -9.51 16.13
N ILE A 59 10.75 -8.68 15.47
CA ILE A 59 10.34 -7.34 15.01
C ILE A 59 10.15 -7.35 13.49
N TYR A 60 9.05 -6.78 13.02
CA TYR A 60 8.63 -6.77 11.61
C TYR A 60 8.22 -5.37 11.16
N TRP A 61 8.60 -4.94 9.96
CA TRP A 61 8.20 -3.65 9.37
C TRP A 61 8.14 -3.74 7.84
N TYR A 62 7.69 -2.66 7.21
CA TYR A 62 7.76 -2.53 5.75
C TYR A 62 8.61 -1.34 5.35
N GLU A 63 9.36 -1.49 4.27
CA GLU A 63 10.19 -0.46 3.65
C GLU A 63 9.89 -0.34 2.16
N CYS A 64 9.91 0.87 1.62
CA CYS A 64 9.76 1.07 0.17
C CYS A 64 11.04 0.70 -0.57
N ASP A 65 10.94 -0.21 -1.54
CA ASP A 65 12.08 -0.60 -2.40
C ASP A 65 12.69 0.56 -3.21
N SER A 66 11.89 1.59 -3.49
CA SER A 66 12.24 2.65 -4.42
C SER A 66 12.85 3.87 -3.72
N CYS A 67 12.37 4.22 -2.52
CA CYS A 67 12.81 5.43 -1.82
C CYS A 67 13.29 5.21 -0.38
N GLY A 68 13.29 3.96 0.12
CA GLY A 68 13.76 3.62 1.47
C GLY A 68 12.90 4.18 2.62
N ALA A 69 11.67 4.61 2.33
CA ALA A 69 10.76 5.04 3.39
C ALA A 69 10.22 3.83 4.15
N SER A 70 10.25 3.88 5.48
CA SER A 70 9.88 2.74 6.32
C SER A 70 8.73 3.08 7.27
N SER A 71 7.92 2.07 7.62
CA SER A 71 6.89 2.19 8.66
C SER A 71 7.49 2.06 10.07
N GLY A 72 6.65 2.29 11.09
CA GLY A 72 6.93 1.75 12.42
C GLY A 72 7.02 0.22 12.39
N SER A 73 7.66 -0.34 13.42
CA SER A 73 7.81 -1.79 13.57
C SER A 73 6.77 -2.40 14.50
N ALA A 74 6.45 -3.68 14.32
CA ALA A 74 5.50 -4.43 15.12
C ALA A 74 6.00 -5.83 15.47
N GLU A 75 5.29 -6.52 16.37
CA GLU A 75 5.58 -7.90 16.80
C GLU A 75 4.96 -8.97 15.88
N ASP A 76 4.17 -8.56 14.87
CA ASP A 76 3.65 -9.46 13.86
C ASP A 76 3.40 -8.74 12.51
N TRP A 77 3.23 -9.53 11.44
CA TRP A 77 3.00 -9.04 10.08
C TRP A 77 1.63 -8.41 9.85
N VAL A 78 0.64 -8.69 10.69
CA VAL A 78 -0.70 -8.08 10.59
C VAL A 78 -0.61 -6.63 11.01
N GLU A 79 0.02 -6.38 12.16
CA GLU A 79 0.22 -5.04 12.71
C GLU A 79 1.26 -4.26 11.91
N ALA A 80 2.35 -4.87 11.46
CA ALA A 80 3.33 -4.20 10.59
C ALA A 80 2.67 -3.67 9.30
N ARG A 81 1.77 -4.46 8.70
CA ARG A 81 0.99 -4.02 7.53
C ARG A 81 0.02 -2.90 7.89
N ARG A 82 -0.59 -2.96 9.07
CA ARG A 82 -1.50 -1.91 9.55
C ARG A 82 -0.73 -0.59 9.70
N LEU A 83 0.43 -0.60 10.34
CA LEU A 83 1.32 0.58 10.47
C LEU A 83 1.67 1.16 9.10
N TRP A 84 2.06 0.30 8.13
CA TRP A 84 2.33 0.73 6.76
C TRP A 84 1.12 1.35 6.06
N ASN A 85 -0.06 0.72 6.14
CA ASN A 85 -1.26 1.15 5.42
C ASN A 85 -1.93 2.37 6.06
N ASP A 86 -2.02 2.40 7.38
CA ASP A 86 -2.62 3.49 8.15
C ASP A 86 -1.70 4.73 8.20
N ARG A 87 -0.46 4.60 7.70
CA ARG A 87 0.55 5.66 7.65
C ARG A 87 0.92 6.17 9.05
N VAL A 88 0.88 5.27 10.03
CA VAL A 88 1.24 5.57 11.41
C VAL A 88 2.64 5.01 11.65
N GLY A 89 3.56 5.91 11.94
CA GLY A 89 4.88 5.64 12.47
C GLY A 89 5.00 6.30 13.84
#